data_AF-A0A950UJZ1-F1
#
_entry.id   AF-A0A950UJZ1-F1
#
_cell.length_a   1.000
_cell.length_b   1.000
_cell.length_c   1.000
_cell.angle_alpha   90.00
_cell.angle_beta   90.00
_cell.angle_gamma   90.00
#
_symmetry.space_group_name_H-M   'P 1'
#
loop_
_entity.id
_entity.type
_entity.pdbx_description
1 polymer ?
#
loop_
_entity_poly.entity_id
_entity_poly.type
_entity_poly.pdbx_seq_one_letter_code
_entity_poly.pdbx_strand_id
1 'polypeptide(L)' 'MPDEQEKSAPEAEDRVLISGRVRVSVRRRMKIYAAQHDKSLQDLLDEALDEFLRNRHA' A
#
# COMPACT_ATOMS: atom_id res chain seq x y z
N MET A 1 -10.14 8.75 38.67
CA MET A 1 -10.51 8.25 37.34
C MET A 1 -10.13 9.33 36.34
N PRO A 2 -9.10 9.13 35.51
CA PRO A 2 -8.94 9.93 34.30
C PRO A 2 -8.97 9.03 33.05
N ASP A 3 -9.91 9.40 32.21
CA ASP A 3 -10.14 9.12 30.79
C ASP A 3 -9.00 8.41 30.03
N GLU A 4 -9.25 7.14 29.70
CA GLU A 4 -8.55 6.43 28.63
C GLU A 4 -9.08 6.97 27.28
N GLN A 5 -8.32 7.88 26.67
CA GLN A 5 -8.49 8.22 25.26
C GLN A 5 -8.19 6.97 24.41
N GLU A 6 -9.23 6.22 24.06
CA GLU A 6 -9.21 5.27 22.95
C GLU A 6 -8.90 6.04 21.67
N LYS A 7 -7.61 6.08 21.36
CA LYS A 7 -7.08 6.57 20.10
C LYS A 7 -7.52 5.55 19.05
N SER A 8 -8.63 5.84 18.37
CA SER A 8 -9.13 5.05 17.24
C SER A 8 -7.98 4.81 16.27
N ALA A 9 -7.43 3.60 16.29
CA ALA A 9 -6.56 3.15 15.23
C ALA A 9 -7.40 3.14 13.95
N PRO A 10 -6.88 3.63 12.81
CA PRO A 10 -7.60 3.49 11.55
C PRO A 10 -7.92 2.00 11.37
N GLU A 11 -9.20 1.68 11.13
CA GLU A 11 -9.65 0.32 10.85
C GLU A 11 -8.72 -0.26 9.79
N ALA A 12 -7.89 -1.22 10.20
CA ALA A 12 -6.99 -1.89 9.29
C ALA A 12 -7.89 -2.73 8.37
N GLU A 13 -8.16 -2.21 7.18
CA GLU A 13 -8.89 -2.95 6.14
C GLU A 13 -8.31 -4.37 6.01
N ASP A 14 -9.18 -5.36 5.84
CA ASP A 14 -8.77 -6.76 5.71
C ASP A 14 -7.87 -6.94 4.48
N ARG A 15 -6.59 -7.22 4.71
CA ARG A 15 -5.60 -7.43 3.65
C ARG A 15 -5.52 -8.90 3.27
N VAL A 16 -5.58 -9.19 1.97
CA VAL A 16 -5.43 -10.55 1.43
C VAL A 16 -4.04 -10.73 0.84
N LEU A 17 -3.43 -11.89 1.07
CA LEU A 17 -2.14 -12.24 0.47
C LEU A 17 -2.27 -12.45 -1.04
N ILE A 18 -1.53 -11.65 -1.81
CA ILE A 18 -1.38 -11.80 -3.25
C ILE A 18 0.05 -12.27 -3.55
N SER A 19 0.17 -13.45 -4.16
CA SER A 19 1.46 -13.98 -4.62
C SER A 19 1.58 -13.88 -6.14
N GLY A 20 2.60 -13.19 -6.64
CA GLY A 20 2.85 -13.04 -8.07
C GLY A 20 4.33 -12.89 -8.40
N ARG A 21 4.73 -13.30 -9.60
CA ARG A 21 6.09 -13.06 -10.10
C ARG A 21 6.13 -11.69 -10.77
N VAL A 22 7.07 -10.85 -10.35
CA VAL A 22 7.36 -9.56 -10.98
C VAL A 22 8.76 -9.55 -11.59
N ARG A 23 8.97 -8.73 -12.63
CA ARG A 23 10.30 -8.53 -13.20
C ARG A 23 11.23 -7.89 -12.18
N VAL A 24 12.49 -8.33 -12.15
CA VAL A 24 13.52 -7.78 -11.24
C VAL A 24 13.68 -6.26 -11.41
N SER A 25 13.63 -5.78 -12.65
CA SER A 25 13.69 -4.34 -12.96
C SER A 25 12.51 -3.54 -12.38
N VAL A 26 11.32 -4.14 -12.31
CA VAL A 26 10.13 -3.51 -11.71
C VAL A 26 10.30 -3.43 -10.20
N ARG A 27 10.67 -4.53 -9.54
CA ARG A 27 10.93 -4.56 -8.09
C ARG A 27 11.98 -3.52 -7.67
N ARG A 28 13.05 -3.36 -8.45
CA ARG A 28 14.10 -2.36 -8.18
C ARG A 28 13.54 -0.94 -8.26
N ARG A 29 12.76 -0.61 -9.29
CA ARG A 29 12.15 0.71 -9.44
C ARG A 29 11.15 1.01 -8.32
N MET A 30 10.32 0.03 -7.96
CA MET A 30 9.38 0.17 -6.84
C MET A 30 10.09 0.49 -5.53
N LYS A 31 11.19 -0.20 -5.22
CA LYS A 31 11.98 0.09 -4.01
C LYS A 31 12.55 1.50 -3.99
N ILE A 32 13.08 1.97 -5.13
CA ILE A 32 13.64 3.32 -5.24
C ILE A 32 12.53 4.36 -5.03
N TYR A 33 11.39 4.18 -5.70
CA TYR A 33 10.25 5.07 -5.57
C TYR A 33 9.71 5.10 -4.13
N ALA A 34 9.50 3.93 -3.53
CA ALA A 34 9.07 3.80 -2.13
C ALA A 34 9.99 4.57 -1.17
N ALA A 35 11.31 4.43 -1.35
CA ALA A 35 12.30 5.14 -0.53
C ALA A 35 12.32 6.66 -0.75
N GLN A 36 12.01 7.14 -1.97
CA GLN A 36 11.95 8.57 -2.28
C GLN A 36 10.70 9.26 -1.73
N HIS A 37 9.61 8.50 -1.59
CA HIS A 37 8.30 9.02 -1.19
C HIS A 37 7.91 8.65 0.26
N ASP A 38 8.82 8.05 1.02
CA ASP A 38 8.59 7.55 2.39
C ASP A 38 7.35 6.65 2.50
N LYS A 39 7.18 5.76 1.51
CA LYS A 39 6.05 4.81 1.45
C LYS A 39 6.52 3.38 1.66
N SER A 40 5.66 2.55 2.25
CA SER A 40 5.91 1.12 2.23
C SER A 40 5.70 0.55 0.81
N LEU A 41 6.37 -0.57 0.51
CA LEU A 41 6.12 -1.27 -0.76
C LEU A 41 4.67 -1.74 -0.90
N GLN A 42 4.00 -2.02 0.23
CA GLN A 42 2.61 -2.44 0.26
C GLN A 42 1.70 -1.27 -0.15
N ASP A 43 1.85 -0.11 0.48
CA ASP A 43 1.02 1.07 0.17
C ASP A 43 1.23 1.52 -1.29
N LEU A 44 2.47 1.43 -1.78
CA LEU A 44 2.78 1.70 -3.19
C LEU A 44 2.06 0.73 -4.14
N LEU A 45 2.00 -0.56 -3.79
CA LEU A 45 1.31 -1.57 -4.58
C LEU A 45 -0.20 -1.34 -4.57
N ASP A 46 -0.76 -1.06 -3.41
CA ASP A 46 -2.19 -0.83 -3.24
C ASP A 46 -2.64 0.40 -4.03
N GLU A 47 -1.93 1.53 -3.89
CA GLU A 47 -2.19 2.75 -4.66
C GLU A 47 -2.10 2.51 -6.18
N ALA A 48 -1.03 1.84 -6.65
CA ALA A 48 -0.81 1.63 -8.07
C ALA A 48 -1.86 0.68 -8.69
N LEU A 49 -2.29 -0.34 -7.95
CA LEU A 49 -3.33 -1.27 -8.38
C LEU A 49 -4.70 -0.59 -8.39
N ASP A 50 -5.02 0.15 -7.34
CA ASP A 50 -6.28 0.89 -7.24
C ASP A 50 -6.38 1.96 -8.34
N GLU A 51 -5.33 2.75 -8.56
CA GLU A 51 -5.27 3.71 -9.66
C GLU A 51 -5.45 3.03 -11.04
N PHE A 52 -4.76 1.90 -11.27
CA PHE A 52 -4.89 1.16 -12.53
C PHE A 52 -6.31 0.63 -12.76
N LEU A 53 -6.94 0.08 -11.72
CA LEU A 53 -8.31 -0.44 -11.79
C LEU A 53 -9.32 0.69 -12.00
N ARG A 54 -9.23 1.77 -11.23
CA ARG A 54 -10.09 2.96 -11.39
C ARG A 54 -10.02 3.52 -12.80
N ASN A 55 -8.81 3.71 -13.33
CA ASN A 55 -8.61 4.27 -14.67
C ASN A 55 -9.11 3.37 -15.81
N ARG A 56 -9.28 2.07 -15.56
CA ARG A 56 -9.72 1.09 -16.57
C ARG A 56 -11.21 0.76 -16.48
N HIS A 57 -11.83 1.08 -15.35
CA HIS A 57 -13.27 0.99 -15.12
C HIS A 57 -13.99 2.35 -15.25
N ALA A 58 -13.26 3.42 -15.59
CA ALA A 58 -13.80 4.74 -15.93
C ALA A 58 -14.30 4.84 -17.38
#